data_AF-A0AAN8FKZ4-F1
#
_entry.id   AF-A0AAN8FKZ4-F1
#
_cell.length_a   1.000
_cell.length_b   1.000
_cell.length_c   1.000
_cell.angle_alpha   90.00
_cell.angle_beta   90.00
_cell.angle_gamma   90.00
#
_symmetry.space_group_name_H-M   'P 1'
#
loop_
_entity.id
_entity.type
_entity.pdbx_description
1 polymer ?
#
loop_
_entity_poly.entity_id
_entity_poly.type
_entity_poly.pdbx_seq_one_letter_code
_entity_poly.pdbx_strand_id
1 'polypeptide(L)'
;MTSLHLTFQTKDGQSSFSNVCLRSTDGCTLHPLAYALEDDEPVLSAQFLLRYPLLIIGELVVDNALVFGGVTVDESKKDRNGNAPIEMAKAIRIFYLLESSFEAERWIDVFLEHMDNYRSNSSRLFWTSSKSLASEMERNSTLLIPFMPWTAMVLLVFCMAACSSRDVVRSQPWIGFFAMLNASMSTVAAMALLLYLRYPFLPLVFIMPFLVVSIGTDNMFLMLKSWRLAQEPDMELR
;
A
#
# COMPACT_ATOMS: atom_id res chain seq x y z
N MET A 1 -0.24 28.35 -19.15
CA MET A 1 0.45 27.20 -18.52
C MET A 1 0.63 26.18 -19.64
N THR A 2 1.82 26.10 -20.20
CA THR A 2 2.15 25.21 -21.33
C THR A 2 1.95 23.74 -20.95
N SER A 3 0.98 23.09 -21.61
CA SER A 3 0.80 21.64 -21.79
C SER A 3 1.50 20.69 -20.79
N LEU A 4 1.03 20.67 -19.54
CA LEU A 4 1.48 19.68 -18.54
C LEU A 4 1.11 18.23 -18.92
N HIS A 5 0.18 18.00 -19.85
CA HIS A 5 -0.26 16.65 -20.25
C HIS A 5 0.55 16.02 -21.40
N LEU A 6 1.26 16.80 -22.22
CA LEU A 6 1.79 16.34 -23.52
C LEU A 6 3.30 16.03 -23.55
N THR A 7 4.04 16.19 -22.44
CA THR A 7 5.51 16.08 -22.46
C THR A 7 6.12 15.07 -21.49
N PHE A 8 5.33 14.18 -20.87
CA PHE A 8 5.90 13.04 -20.15
C PHE A 8 6.18 11.89 -21.12
N GLN A 9 7.30 11.99 -21.82
CA GLN A 9 7.85 10.89 -22.62
C GLN A 9 8.92 10.15 -21.81
N THR A 10 8.93 8.82 -21.91
CA THR A 10 10.04 8.01 -21.41
C THR A 10 11.34 8.38 -22.13
N LYS A 11 12.51 8.16 -21.50
CA LYS A 11 13.84 8.47 -22.08
C LYS A 11 14.07 7.79 -23.46
N ASP A 12 13.29 6.76 -23.78
CA ASP A 12 13.29 6.03 -25.06
C ASP A 12 12.25 6.52 -26.09
N GLY A 13 11.43 7.53 -25.77
CA GLY A 13 10.40 8.09 -26.65
C GLY A 13 9.23 7.14 -26.97
N GLN A 14 9.18 5.95 -26.37
CA GLN A 14 8.28 4.86 -26.77
C GLN A 14 6.94 4.83 -26.03
N SER A 15 6.82 5.48 -24.88
CA SER A 15 5.61 5.44 -24.05
C SER A 15 5.19 6.86 -23.66
N SER A 16 4.30 7.45 -24.48
CA SER A 16 3.58 8.69 -24.16
C SER A 16 2.31 8.35 -23.38
N PHE A 17 1.81 9.28 -22.56
CA PHE A 17 0.54 9.14 -21.85
C PHE A 17 -0.61 8.75 -22.80
N SER A 18 -0.62 9.26 -24.04
CA SER A 18 -1.62 8.94 -25.07
C SER A 18 -1.72 7.45 -25.44
N ASN A 19 -0.64 6.69 -25.23
CA ASN A 19 -0.57 5.28 -25.61
C ASN A 19 -0.88 4.34 -24.43
N VAL A 20 -0.92 4.91 -23.22
CA VAL A 20 -0.93 4.16 -21.95
C VAL A 20 -2.20 4.43 -21.15
N CYS A 21 -2.88 5.54 -21.43
CA CYS A 21 -4.12 5.91 -20.81
C CYS A 21 -5.23 4.88 -21.04
N LEU A 22 -6.16 4.80 -20.09
CA LEU A 22 -7.36 4.00 -20.26
C LEU A 22 -8.22 4.62 -21.38
N ARG A 23 -8.41 3.90 -22.48
CA ARG A 23 -9.15 4.38 -23.65
C ARG A 23 -10.66 4.18 -23.49
N SER A 24 -11.40 5.24 -23.79
CA SER A 24 -12.83 5.23 -24.11
C SER A 24 -13.02 5.42 -25.62
N THR A 25 -14.26 5.42 -26.09
CA THR A 25 -14.67 5.52 -27.50
C THR A 25 -14.01 6.68 -28.25
N ASP A 26 -13.74 7.80 -27.58
CA ASP A 26 -13.21 9.03 -28.18
C ASP A 26 -11.78 9.41 -27.72
N GLY A 27 -11.05 8.49 -27.08
CA GLY A 27 -9.67 8.73 -26.63
C GLY A 27 -9.42 8.41 -25.15
N CYS A 28 -8.43 9.05 -24.54
CA CYS A 28 -8.09 8.82 -23.13
C CYS A 28 -9.22 9.27 -22.19
N THR A 29 -9.55 8.44 -21.21
CA THR A 29 -10.45 8.83 -20.12
C THR A 29 -9.70 9.77 -19.17
N LEU A 30 -10.08 11.05 -19.21
CA LEU A 30 -9.56 12.10 -18.34
C LEU A 30 -10.74 12.82 -17.68
N HIS A 31 -10.49 13.40 -16.52
CA HIS A 31 -11.47 14.29 -15.90
C HIS A 31 -11.73 15.50 -16.81
N PRO A 32 -12.99 15.95 -17.02
CA PRO A 32 -13.30 17.09 -17.89
C PRO A 32 -12.52 18.37 -17.57
N LEU A 33 -12.14 18.56 -16.30
CA LEU A 33 -11.26 19.65 -15.86
C LEU A 33 -9.88 19.63 -16.53
N ALA A 34 -9.32 18.45 -16.80
CA ALA A 34 -8.02 18.32 -17.46
C ALA A 34 -8.08 18.86 -18.90
N TYR A 35 -9.15 18.55 -19.63
CA TYR A 35 -9.38 19.10 -20.97
C TYR A 35 -9.58 20.62 -20.94
N ALA A 36 -10.33 21.14 -19.97
CA ALA A 36 -10.52 22.59 -19.84
C ALA A 36 -9.25 23.35 -19.45
N LEU A 37 -8.28 22.70 -18.79
CA LEU A 37 -6.98 23.29 -18.49
C LEU A 37 -6.02 23.28 -19.69
N GLU A 38 -6.31 22.49 -20.72
CA GLU A 38 -5.53 22.39 -21.95
C GLU A 38 -5.97 23.40 -23.02
N ASP A 39 -7.19 23.92 -22.91
CA ASP A 39 -7.77 24.88 -23.86
C ASP A 39 -7.23 26.31 -23.67
N ASP A 40 -7.01 27.03 -24.77
CA ASP A 40 -6.43 28.39 -24.78
C ASP A 40 -7.43 29.45 -24.29
N GLU A 41 -8.73 29.20 -24.42
CA GLU A 41 -9.81 30.05 -23.87
C GLU A 41 -10.70 29.28 -22.86
N PRO A 42 -10.19 29.00 -21.66
CA PRO A 42 -10.89 28.12 -20.70
C PRO A 42 -12.14 28.76 -20.06
N VAL A 43 -12.43 30.03 -20.33
CA VAL A 43 -13.31 30.86 -19.49
C VAL A 43 -14.77 30.40 -19.51
N LEU A 44 -15.29 30.00 -20.67
CA LEU A 44 -16.69 29.60 -20.80
C LEU A 44 -16.91 28.18 -20.28
N SER A 45 -16.02 27.25 -20.62
CA SER A 45 -16.09 25.84 -20.21
C SER A 45 -15.81 25.66 -18.71
N ALA A 46 -14.84 26.41 -18.15
CA ALA A 46 -14.49 26.31 -16.74
C ALA A 46 -15.63 26.73 -15.81
N GLN A 47 -16.46 27.71 -16.20
CA GLN A 47 -17.58 28.17 -15.37
C GLN A 47 -18.62 27.06 -15.13
N PHE A 48 -18.87 26.21 -16.11
CA PHE A 48 -19.77 25.06 -15.96
C PHE A 48 -19.11 23.90 -15.23
N LEU A 49 -17.79 23.72 -15.40
CA LEU A 49 -17.04 22.64 -14.77
C LEU A 49 -16.73 22.88 -13.28
N LEU A 50 -16.70 24.14 -12.84
CA LEU A 50 -16.41 24.55 -11.46
C LEU A 50 -17.66 24.61 -10.58
N ARG A 51 -18.45 23.53 -10.54
CA ARG A 51 -19.57 23.34 -9.60
C ARG A 51 -19.26 22.29 -8.54
N TYR A 52 -19.77 22.47 -7.34
CA TYR A 52 -19.52 21.58 -6.19
C TYR A 52 -20.83 21.24 -5.45
N PRO A 53 -21.02 20.03 -4.92
CA PRO A 53 -20.09 18.88 -4.96
C PRO A 53 -20.13 18.09 -6.28
N LEU A 54 -21.26 18.12 -7.01
CA LEU A 54 -21.43 17.37 -8.23
C LEU A 54 -21.45 18.28 -9.45
N LEU A 55 -20.75 17.85 -10.50
CA LEU A 55 -20.87 18.37 -11.85
C LEU A 55 -21.88 17.52 -12.61
N ILE A 56 -22.92 18.15 -13.15
CA ILE A 56 -23.97 17.48 -13.93
C ILE A 56 -24.01 18.11 -15.31
N ILE A 57 -23.66 17.34 -16.35
CA ILE A 57 -23.73 17.76 -17.76
C ILE A 57 -24.54 16.72 -18.53
N GLY A 58 -25.82 17.02 -18.78
CA GLY A 58 -26.74 16.04 -19.38
C GLY A 58 -26.90 14.82 -18.46
N GLU A 59 -26.52 13.64 -18.95
CA GLU A 59 -26.53 12.38 -18.18
C GLU A 59 -25.21 12.13 -17.42
N LEU A 60 -24.15 12.90 -17.70
CA LEU A 60 -22.86 12.73 -17.05
C LEU A 60 -22.87 13.41 -15.67
N VAL A 61 -22.71 12.59 -14.63
CA VAL A 61 -22.52 13.06 -13.25
C VAL A 61 -21.09 12.78 -12.82
N VAL A 62 -20.34 13.83 -12.51
CA VAL A 62 -18.95 13.74 -12.04
C VAL A 62 -18.84 14.30 -10.64
N ASP A 63 -18.18 13.57 -9.76
CA ASP A 63 -17.95 13.99 -8.38
C ASP A 63 -16.72 14.90 -8.27
N ASN A 64 -16.98 16.20 -8.22
CA ASN A 64 -15.94 17.21 -8.03
C ASN A 64 -15.43 17.26 -6.58
N ALA A 65 -16.10 16.60 -5.63
CA ALA A 65 -15.61 16.51 -4.25
C ALA A 65 -14.31 15.71 -4.12
N LEU A 66 -14.03 14.80 -5.05
CA LEU A 66 -12.79 14.04 -5.09
C LEU A 66 -11.61 14.84 -5.69
N VAL A 67 -11.92 15.87 -6.48
CA VAL A 67 -10.95 16.71 -7.22
C VAL A 67 -10.57 17.95 -6.42
N PHE A 68 -11.54 18.65 -5.82
CA PHE A 68 -11.29 19.91 -5.13
C PHE A 68 -11.30 19.73 -3.60
N GLY A 69 -10.27 20.27 -2.95
CA GLY A 69 -10.13 20.28 -1.48
C GLY A 69 -10.24 21.67 -0.89
N GLY A 70 -10.90 21.79 0.27
CA GLY A 70 -11.04 23.05 1.01
C GLY A 70 -11.78 24.13 0.22
N VAL A 71 -12.90 23.74 -0.39
CA VAL A 71 -13.71 24.56 -1.31
C VAL A 71 -14.58 25.57 -0.53
N THR A 72 -14.66 26.79 -1.04
CA THR A 72 -15.69 27.76 -0.67
C THR A 72 -16.58 28.02 -1.88
N VAL A 73 -17.89 27.97 -1.65
CA VAL A 73 -18.91 28.10 -2.70
C VAL A 73 -19.74 29.35 -2.49
N ASP A 74 -20.25 29.88 -3.59
CA ASP A 74 -21.21 30.99 -3.55
C ASP A 74 -22.61 30.44 -3.21
N GLU A 75 -23.00 30.53 -1.94
CA GLU A 75 -24.32 30.07 -1.47
C GLU A 75 -25.49 30.83 -2.13
N SER A 76 -25.24 32.03 -2.70
CA SER A 76 -26.29 32.81 -3.36
C SER A 76 -26.74 32.21 -4.70
N LYS A 77 -25.89 31.39 -5.33
CA LYS A 77 -26.12 30.76 -6.65
C LYS A 77 -26.30 29.24 -6.54
N LYS A 78 -26.80 28.77 -5.40
CA LYS A 78 -27.05 27.35 -5.17
C LYS A 78 -28.25 26.87 -5.97
N ASP A 79 -28.06 25.81 -6.75
CA ASP A 79 -29.12 25.17 -7.52
C ASP A 79 -30.05 24.35 -6.61
N ARG A 80 -31.25 24.02 -7.12
CA ARG A 80 -32.22 23.12 -6.43
C ARG A 80 -31.65 21.73 -6.11
N ASN A 81 -30.63 21.31 -6.84
CA ASN A 81 -29.94 20.04 -6.67
C ASN A 81 -28.82 20.10 -5.61
N GLY A 82 -28.64 21.25 -4.96
CA GLY A 82 -27.63 21.46 -3.91
C GLY A 82 -26.24 21.82 -4.43
N ASN A 83 -26.06 21.98 -5.74
CA ASN A 83 -24.79 22.33 -6.37
C ASN A 83 -24.61 23.86 -6.43
N ALA A 84 -23.42 24.35 -6.11
CA ALA A 84 -23.09 25.78 -6.19
C ALA A 84 -21.77 25.99 -6.96
N PRO A 85 -21.57 27.16 -7.61
CA PRO A 85 -20.31 27.48 -8.25
C PRO A 85 -19.20 27.69 -7.22
N ILE A 86 -17.99 27.23 -7.55
CA ILE A 86 -16.81 27.33 -6.70
C ILE A 86 -16.23 28.74 -6.82
N GLU A 87 -16.05 29.43 -5.69
CA GLU A 87 -15.34 30.71 -5.63
C GLU A 87 -13.85 30.53 -5.38
N MET A 88 -13.50 29.61 -4.48
CA MET A 88 -12.11 29.31 -4.13
C MET A 88 -11.96 27.83 -3.79
N ALA A 89 -10.82 27.25 -4.15
CA ALA A 89 -10.39 25.93 -3.71
C ALA A 89 -8.95 26.00 -3.18
N LYS A 90 -8.67 25.29 -2.09
CA LYS A 90 -7.33 25.26 -1.46
C LYS A 90 -6.43 24.19 -2.08
N ALA A 91 -7.01 23.13 -2.63
CA ALA A 91 -6.27 22.03 -3.24
C ALA A 91 -7.02 21.51 -4.47
N ILE A 92 -6.25 21.00 -5.43
CA ILE A 92 -6.73 20.38 -6.67
C ILE A 92 -6.00 19.04 -6.82
N ARG A 93 -6.75 17.98 -7.13
CA ARG A 93 -6.24 16.64 -7.38
C ARG A 93 -6.55 16.22 -8.81
N ILE A 94 -5.52 15.84 -9.56
CA ILE A 94 -5.65 15.37 -10.94
C ILE A 94 -5.52 13.85 -10.96
N PHE A 95 -6.42 13.18 -11.69
CA PHE A 95 -6.43 11.74 -11.87
C PHE A 95 -5.96 11.37 -13.27
N TYR A 96 -5.02 10.44 -13.34
CA TYR A 96 -4.59 9.79 -14.56
C TYR A 96 -5.06 8.34 -14.51
N LEU A 97 -5.98 7.99 -15.42
CA LEU A 97 -6.48 6.62 -15.56
C LEU A 97 -5.63 5.93 -16.61
N LEU A 98 -4.99 4.82 -16.22
CA LEU A 98 -4.10 4.04 -17.08
C LEU A 98 -4.68 2.65 -17.33
N GLU A 99 -4.34 2.07 -18.47
CA GLU A 99 -4.60 0.67 -18.76
C GLU A 99 -3.66 -0.23 -17.94
N SER A 100 -4.09 -1.45 -17.61
CA SER A 100 -3.26 -2.42 -16.89
C SER A 100 -2.27 -3.11 -17.84
N SER A 101 -1.25 -2.39 -18.30
CA SER A 101 -0.21 -2.87 -19.21
C SER A 101 1.21 -2.70 -18.64
N PHE A 102 2.18 -3.43 -19.20
CA PHE A 102 3.59 -3.30 -18.80
C PHE A 102 4.15 -1.92 -19.13
N GLU A 103 3.73 -1.35 -20.26
CA GLU A 103 4.06 0.00 -20.68
C GLU A 103 3.51 1.05 -19.69
N ALA A 104 2.35 0.78 -19.09
CA ALA A 104 1.77 1.62 -18.04
C ALA A 104 2.61 1.64 -16.77
N GLU A 105 3.07 0.48 -16.33
CA GLU A 105 3.97 0.40 -15.18
C GLU A 105 5.28 1.14 -15.42
N ARG A 106 5.84 1.04 -16.64
CA ARG A 106 7.07 1.75 -17.02
C ARG A 106 6.87 3.28 -17.08
N TRP A 107 5.73 3.73 -17.60
CA TRP A 107 5.39 5.15 -17.62
C TRP A 107 5.23 5.70 -16.20
N ILE A 108 4.61 4.94 -15.29
CA ILE A 108 4.49 5.30 -13.87
C ILE A 108 5.87 5.51 -13.25
N ASP A 109 6.84 4.62 -13.51
CA ASP A 109 8.18 4.73 -12.93
C ASP A 109 8.89 6.02 -13.38
N VAL A 110 8.78 6.37 -14.67
CA VAL A 110 9.33 7.64 -15.20
C VAL A 110 8.59 8.86 -14.64
N PHE A 111 7.27 8.78 -14.51
CA PHE A 111 6.47 9.85 -13.89
C PHE A 111 6.92 10.10 -12.44
N LEU A 112 7.14 9.04 -11.65
CA LEU A 112 7.60 9.17 -10.27
C LEU A 112 9.02 9.76 -10.18
N GLU A 113 9.96 9.33 -11.05
CA GLU A 113 11.33 9.90 -11.13
C GLU A 113 11.30 11.39 -11.47
N HIS A 114 10.42 11.79 -12.40
CA HIS A 114 10.31 13.19 -12.80
C HIS A 114 9.72 14.06 -11.69
N MET A 115 8.65 13.59 -11.04
CA MET A 115 7.97 14.33 -9.98
C MET A 115 8.84 14.51 -8.74
N ASP A 116 9.71 13.56 -8.43
CA ASP A 116 10.68 13.68 -7.33
C ASP A 116 11.71 14.82 -7.56
N ASN A 117 12.09 15.04 -8.82
CA ASN A 117 13.00 16.12 -9.21
C ASN A 117 12.28 17.46 -9.44
N TYR A 118 10.95 17.45 -9.60
CA TYR A 118 10.17 18.64 -9.87
C TYR A 118 9.95 19.46 -8.59
N ARG A 119 10.64 20.60 -8.47
CA ARG A 119 10.44 21.57 -7.38
C ARG A 119 9.67 22.78 -7.88
N SER A 120 8.57 23.08 -7.20
CA SER A 120 7.81 24.32 -7.41
C SER A 120 7.97 25.23 -6.18
N ASN A 121 8.26 26.52 -6.40
CA ASN A 121 8.49 27.50 -5.33
C ASN A 121 7.19 28.08 -4.73
N SER A 122 6.07 27.97 -5.44
CA SER A 122 4.80 28.62 -5.08
C SER A 122 3.73 27.66 -4.55
N SER A 123 3.87 26.35 -4.79
CA SER A 123 2.83 25.36 -4.47
C SER A 123 3.42 24.06 -3.91
N ARG A 124 2.75 23.46 -2.94
CA ARG A 124 3.10 22.11 -2.45
C ARG A 124 2.45 21.07 -3.36
N LEU A 125 3.30 20.28 -4.01
CA LEU A 125 2.88 19.20 -4.90
C LEU A 125 2.98 17.87 -4.16
N PHE A 126 1.95 17.05 -4.27
CA PHE A 126 1.93 15.68 -3.77
C PHE A 126 1.54 14.75 -4.91
N TRP A 127 2.21 13.62 -5.01
CA TRP A 127 1.94 12.61 -6.04
C TRP A 127 1.88 11.23 -5.38
N THR A 128 1.04 10.38 -5.95
CA THR A 128 0.92 8.97 -5.54
C THR A 128 0.54 8.16 -6.76
N SER A 129 1.03 6.93 -6.83
CA SER A 129 0.68 5.98 -7.88
C SER A 129 0.26 4.64 -7.27
N SER A 130 -0.26 3.74 -8.09
CA SER A 130 -0.57 2.35 -7.71
C SER A 130 0.68 1.61 -7.20
N LYS A 131 1.86 1.91 -7.75
CA LYS A 131 3.14 1.29 -7.34
C LYS A 131 3.71 1.85 -6.04
N SER A 132 3.31 3.06 -5.64
CA SER A 132 3.89 3.75 -4.48
C SER A 132 3.70 2.97 -3.18
N LEU A 133 2.52 2.38 -2.96
CA LEU A 133 2.26 1.58 -1.76
C LEU A 133 3.12 0.31 -1.73
N ALA A 134 3.16 -0.44 -2.83
CA ALA A 134 3.96 -1.67 -2.92
C ALA A 134 5.47 -1.38 -2.75
N SER A 135 5.97 -0.31 -3.38
CA SER A 135 7.36 0.12 -3.27
C SER A 135 7.74 0.56 -1.86
N GLU A 136 6.89 1.35 -1.19
CA GLU A 136 7.14 1.75 0.20
C GLU A 136 7.06 0.56 1.16
N MET A 137 6.17 -0.40 0.92
CA MET A 137 6.12 -1.63 1.69
C MET A 137 7.38 -2.48 1.48
N GLU A 138 7.87 -2.61 0.26
CA GLU A 138 9.12 -3.31 -0.04
C GLU A 138 10.32 -2.62 0.63
N ARG A 139 10.38 -1.29 0.55
CA ARG A 139 11.40 -0.49 1.26
C ARG A 139 11.34 -0.73 2.77
N ASN A 140 10.15 -0.72 3.37
CA ASN A 140 10.01 -1.02 4.80
C ASN A 140 10.46 -2.45 5.14
N SER A 141 10.12 -3.43 4.30
CA SER A 141 10.56 -4.82 4.45
C SER A 141 12.08 -4.94 4.36
N THR A 142 12.74 -4.28 3.39
CA THR A 142 14.20 -4.34 3.25
C THR A 142 14.94 -3.71 4.45
N LEU A 143 14.38 -2.66 5.05
CA LEU A 143 14.90 -2.08 6.30
C LEU A 143 14.77 -3.02 7.50
N LEU A 144 13.79 -3.94 7.49
CA LEU A 144 13.55 -4.92 8.56
C LEU A 144 14.44 -6.18 8.46
N ILE A 145 14.90 -6.55 7.27
CA ILE A 145 15.76 -7.73 7.04
C ILE A 145 16.95 -7.82 8.03
N PRO A 146 17.75 -6.76 8.26
CA PRO A 146 18.89 -6.85 9.19
C PRO A 146 18.50 -7.08 10.66
N PHE A 147 17.26 -6.78 11.05
CA PHE A 147 16.77 -6.96 12.42
C PHE A 147 16.21 -8.37 12.69
N MET A 148 15.82 -9.11 11.65
CA MET A 148 15.30 -10.48 11.77
C MET A 148 16.18 -11.46 12.57
N PRO A 149 17.51 -11.53 12.37
CA PRO A 149 18.33 -12.44 13.18
C PRO A 149 18.37 -12.04 14.66
N TRP A 150 18.34 -10.74 14.95
CA TRP A 150 18.34 -10.23 16.33
C TRP A 150 17.05 -10.59 17.05
N THR A 151 15.90 -10.40 16.41
CA THR A 151 14.60 -10.77 17.00
C THR A 151 14.47 -12.28 17.17
N ALA A 152 14.97 -13.08 16.21
CA ALA A 152 15.02 -14.54 16.33
C ALA A 152 15.90 -15.01 17.50
N MET A 153 17.05 -14.36 17.72
CA MET A 153 17.93 -14.66 18.86
C MET A 153 17.24 -14.35 20.19
N VAL A 154 16.61 -13.17 20.31
CA VAL A 154 15.86 -12.78 21.52
C VAL A 154 14.73 -13.77 21.80
N LEU A 155 13.98 -14.18 20.77
CA LEU A 155 12.90 -15.16 20.90
C LEU A 155 13.43 -16.53 21.34
N LEU A 156 14.56 -16.98 20.80
CA LEU A 156 15.20 -18.24 21.20
C LEU A 156 15.63 -18.23 22.67
N VAL A 157 16.27 -17.15 23.13
CA VAL A 157 16.67 -17.00 24.54
C VAL A 157 15.43 -16.96 25.44
N PHE A 158 14.40 -16.22 25.04
CA PHE A 158 13.13 -16.19 25.76
C PHE A 158 12.50 -17.59 25.85
N CYS A 159 12.46 -18.36 24.76
CA CYS A 159 11.92 -19.71 24.76
C CYS A 159 12.72 -20.67 25.65
N MET A 160 14.05 -20.58 25.65
CA MET A 160 14.89 -21.37 26.55
C MET A 160 14.62 -21.01 28.02
N ALA A 161 14.49 -19.72 28.33
CA ALA A 161 14.19 -19.24 29.67
C ALA A 161 12.79 -19.66 30.13
N ALA A 162 11.77 -19.53 29.27
CA ALA A 162 10.39 -19.92 29.57
C ALA A 162 10.23 -21.44 29.79
N CYS A 163 11.01 -22.25 29.05
CA CYS A 163 11.04 -23.69 29.25
C CYS A 163 11.85 -24.11 30.49
N SER A 164 12.69 -23.23 31.03
CA SER A 164 13.46 -23.49 32.25
C SER A 164 12.55 -23.44 33.48
N SER A 165 12.65 -24.45 34.35
CA SER A 165 11.94 -24.50 35.63
C SER A 165 12.81 -23.96 36.76
N ARG A 166 12.19 -23.63 37.92
CA ARG A 166 12.90 -23.18 39.14
C ARG A 166 13.93 -24.19 39.65
N ASP A 167 13.73 -25.48 39.38
CA ASP A 167 14.71 -26.52 39.68
C ASP A 167 15.63 -26.77 38.47
N VAL A 168 16.90 -26.37 38.59
CA VAL A 168 17.94 -26.50 37.54
C VAL A 168 18.10 -27.95 37.08
N VAL A 169 17.92 -28.93 37.96
CA VAL A 169 18.08 -30.37 37.68
C VAL A 169 16.92 -30.96 36.86
N ARG A 170 15.71 -30.36 36.94
CA ARG A 170 14.53 -30.78 36.16
C ARG A 170 14.27 -29.86 34.95
N SER A 171 15.10 -28.84 34.76
CA SER A 171 14.97 -27.91 33.65
C SER A 171 15.25 -28.62 32.32
N GLN A 172 14.37 -28.39 31.33
CA GLN A 172 14.52 -28.95 29.99
C GLN A 172 14.61 -27.82 28.94
N PRO A 173 15.63 -26.94 29.03
CA PRO A 173 15.78 -25.79 28.13
C PRO A 173 15.92 -26.23 26.65
N TRP A 174 16.45 -27.43 26.43
CA TRP A 174 16.57 -28.05 25.12
C TRP A 174 15.24 -28.25 24.41
N ILE A 175 14.13 -28.45 25.13
CA ILE A 175 12.82 -28.61 24.49
C ILE A 175 12.40 -27.28 23.83
N GLY A 176 12.66 -26.15 24.48
CA GLY A 176 12.43 -24.83 23.89
C GLY A 176 13.24 -24.60 22.61
N PHE A 177 14.51 -25.06 22.59
CA PHE A 177 15.35 -25.00 21.40
C PHE A 177 14.80 -25.87 20.25
N PHE A 178 14.49 -27.14 20.51
CA PHE A 178 13.95 -28.03 19.49
C PHE A 178 12.59 -27.59 18.96
N ALA A 179 11.76 -26.95 19.78
CA ALA A 179 10.50 -26.38 19.32
C ALA A 179 10.68 -25.20 18.37
N MET A 180 11.57 -24.26 18.70
CA MET A 180 11.94 -23.17 17.81
C MET A 180 12.49 -23.70 16.48
N LEU A 181 13.38 -24.69 16.54
CA LEU A 181 13.97 -25.34 15.38
C LEU A 181 12.89 -26.01 14.51
N ASN A 182 11.98 -26.78 15.11
CA ASN A 182 10.88 -27.43 14.41
C ASN A 182 9.95 -26.40 13.72
N ALA A 183 9.54 -25.35 14.41
CA ALA A 183 8.70 -24.29 13.84
C ALA A 183 9.40 -23.57 12.68
N SER A 184 10.71 -23.31 12.79
CA SER A 184 11.49 -22.71 11.72
C SER A 184 11.62 -23.62 10.49
N MET A 185 11.91 -24.92 10.68
CA MET A 185 11.98 -25.89 9.58
C MET A 185 10.64 -26.07 8.87
N SER A 186 9.54 -26.10 9.63
CA SER A 186 8.18 -26.17 9.07
C SER A 186 7.88 -24.95 8.19
N THR A 187 8.24 -23.75 8.66
CA THR A 187 8.08 -22.50 7.91
C THR A 187 8.90 -22.52 6.61
N VAL A 188 10.17 -22.91 6.68
CA VAL A 188 11.06 -23.02 5.51
C VAL A 188 10.53 -24.06 4.52
N ALA A 189 10.06 -25.22 5.01
CA ALA A 189 9.49 -26.26 4.15
C ALA A 189 8.22 -25.78 3.43
N ALA A 190 7.32 -25.07 4.13
CA ALA A 190 6.11 -24.51 3.53
C ALA A 190 6.44 -23.46 2.46
N MET A 191 7.38 -22.55 2.75
CA MET A 191 7.84 -21.54 1.78
C MET A 191 8.53 -22.19 0.57
N ALA A 192 9.38 -23.19 0.80
CA ALA A 192 10.06 -23.92 -0.27
C ALA A 192 9.06 -24.66 -1.19
N LEU A 193 8.01 -25.24 -0.62
CA LEU A 193 6.93 -25.87 -1.38
C LEU A 193 6.18 -24.85 -2.26
N LEU A 194 5.85 -23.68 -1.71
CA LEU A 194 5.17 -22.61 -2.46
C LEU A 194 6.06 -22.04 -3.58
N LEU A 195 7.37 -21.93 -3.33
CA LEU A 195 8.36 -21.56 -4.36
C LEU A 195 8.45 -22.63 -5.45
N TYR A 196 8.43 -23.92 -5.08
CA TYR A 196 8.40 -25.03 -6.04
C TYR A 196 7.16 -25.00 -6.93
N LEU A 197 6.00 -24.63 -6.37
CA LEU A 197 4.75 -24.44 -7.10
C LEU A 197 4.68 -23.13 -7.91
N ARG A 198 5.74 -22.32 -7.91
CA ARG A 198 5.82 -21.01 -8.58
C ARG A 198 4.69 -20.05 -8.18
N TYR A 199 4.31 -20.07 -6.91
CA TYR A 199 3.32 -19.13 -6.39
C TYR A 199 3.88 -17.69 -6.38
N PRO A 200 3.17 -16.68 -6.91
CA PRO A 200 3.63 -15.30 -6.88
C PRO A 200 3.53 -14.73 -5.46
N PHE A 201 4.66 -14.30 -4.90
CA PHE A 201 4.70 -13.72 -3.56
C PHE A 201 4.57 -12.20 -3.59
N LEU A 202 3.81 -11.66 -2.65
CA LEU A 202 3.82 -10.23 -2.35
C LEU A 202 4.97 -9.92 -1.37
N PRO A 203 5.55 -8.70 -1.38
CA PRO A 203 6.57 -8.28 -0.42
C PRO A 203 6.15 -8.41 1.06
N LEU A 204 4.85 -8.50 1.35
CA LEU A 204 4.32 -8.82 2.68
C LEU A 204 4.73 -10.20 3.21
N VAL A 205 5.13 -11.13 2.34
CA VAL A 205 5.52 -12.49 2.74
C VAL A 205 6.69 -12.50 3.72
N PHE A 206 7.55 -11.47 3.72
CA PHE A 206 8.71 -11.40 4.62
C PHE A 206 8.33 -11.39 6.11
N ILE A 207 7.10 -10.97 6.46
CA ILE A 207 6.60 -10.98 7.85
C ILE A 207 6.05 -12.35 8.25
N MET A 208 5.66 -13.19 7.28
CA MET A 208 5.01 -14.47 7.53
C MET A 208 5.86 -15.44 8.38
N PRO A 209 7.17 -15.60 8.16
CA PRO A 209 7.98 -16.49 8.99
C PRO A 209 7.94 -16.15 10.48
N PHE A 210 7.92 -14.87 10.82
CA PHE A 210 7.81 -14.42 12.20
C PHE A 210 6.45 -14.79 12.81
N LEU A 211 5.36 -14.60 12.07
CA LEU A 211 4.01 -14.96 12.50
C LEU A 211 3.85 -16.46 12.71
N VAL A 212 4.33 -17.28 11.76
CA VAL A 212 4.22 -18.74 11.83
C VAL A 212 5.04 -19.30 12.99
N VAL A 213 6.28 -18.82 13.19
CA VAL A 213 7.10 -19.23 14.33
C VAL A 213 6.46 -18.81 15.66
N SER A 214 5.86 -17.62 15.74
CA SER A 214 5.17 -17.15 16.94
C SER A 214 3.97 -18.03 17.31
N ILE A 215 3.14 -18.41 16.34
CA ILE A 215 2.00 -19.31 16.58
C ILE A 215 2.48 -20.73 16.90
N GLY A 216 3.50 -21.22 16.20
CA GLY A 216 4.05 -22.56 16.42
C GLY A 216 4.66 -22.73 17.82
N THR A 217 5.32 -21.68 18.33
CA THR A 217 5.91 -21.69 19.67
C THR A 217 4.86 -21.57 20.78
N ASP A 218 3.81 -20.77 20.58
CA ASP A 218 2.69 -20.65 21.54
C ASP A 218 1.99 -22.01 21.77
N ASN A 219 1.69 -22.74 20.69
CA ASN A 219 1.11 -24.08 20.77
C ASN A 219 2.01 -25.06 21.55
N MET A 220 3.32 -24.95 21.39
CA MET A 220 4.27 -25.79 22.10
C MET A 220 4.35 -25.45 23.59
N PHE A 221 4.29 -24.17 23.97
CA PHE A 221 4.19 -23.77 25.37
C PHE A 221 2.89 -24.23 26.02
N LEU A 222 1.77 -24.15 25.29
CA LEU A 222 0.49 -24.66 25.77
C LEU A 222 0.54 -26.16 26.04
N MET A 223 1.11 -26.93 25.11
CA MET A 223 1.30 -28.37 25.26
C MET A 223 2.20 -28.71 26.45
N LEU A 224 3.32 -27.99 26.62
CA LEU A 224 4.21 -28.16 27.76
C LEU A 224 3.51 -27.85 29.09
N LYS A 225 2.70 -26.81 29.13
CA LYS A 225 1.93 -26.44 30.31
C LYS A 225 0.93 -27.55 30.66
N SER A 226 0.17 -28.06 29.68
CA SER A 226 -0.75 -29.17 29.91
C SER A 226 -0.04 -30.44 30.36
N TRP A 227 1.14 -30.73 29.82
CA TRP A 227 1.94 -31.88 30.21
C TRP A 227 2.40 -31.80 31.68
N ARG A 228 2.88 -30.63 32.11
CA ARG A 228 3.29 -30.42 33.51
C ARG A 228 2.11 -30.55 34.47
N LEU A 229 0.96 -29.96 34.12
CA LEU A 229 -0.27 -30.05 34.92
C LEU A 229 -0.80 -31.47 35.03
N ALA A 230 -0.69 -32.27 33.97
CA ALA A 230 -1.12 -33.67 33.99
C ALA A 230 -0.22 -34.55 34.90
N GLN A 231 1.00 -34.11 35.21
CA GLN A 231 1.97 -34.86 36.00
C GLN A 231 1.89 -34.54 37.52
N GLU A 232 1.25 -33.44 37.90
CA GLU A 232 1.04 -33.06 39.31
C GLU A 232 -0.01 -33.88 40.09
N PRO A 233 -1.14 -34.38 39.54
CA PRO A 233 -2.13 -35.11 40.34
C PRO A 233 -1.66 -36.50 40.84
N ASP A 234 -0.65 -37.10 40.20
CA ASP A 234 -0.12 -38.41 40.61
C ASP A 234 0.93 -38.32 41.74
N MET A 235 1.40 -37.12 42.12
CA MET A 235 2.40 -36.96 43.20
C MET A 235 1.78 -36.77 44.60
N GLU A 236 0.51 -36.39 44.72
CA GLU A 236 -0.16 -36.34 46.04
C GLU A 236 -0.69 -37.71 46.52
N LEU A 237 -0.60 -38.75 45.69
CA LEU A 237 -1.05 -40.10 45.98
C LEU A 237 0.09 -41.09 46.31
N ARG A 238 1.32 -40.62 46.56
CA ARG A 238 2.46 -41.48 46.90
C ARG A 238 3.27 -41.01 48.10
#